data_AF-A0A955ZU09-F1
#
_entry.id   AF-A0A955ZU09-F1
#
_cell.length_a   1.000
_cell.length_b   1.000
_cell.length_c   1.000
_cell.angle_alpha   90.00
_cell.angle_beta   90.00
_cell.angle_gamma   90.00
#
_symmetry.space_group_name_H-M   'P 1'
#
loop_
_entity.id
_entity.type
_entity.pdbx_description
1 polymer ?
#
loop_
_entity_poly.entity_id
_entity_poly.type
_entity_poly.pdbx_seq_one_letter_code
_entity_poly.pdbx_strand_id
1 'polypeptide(L)'
;MMVVGRCHLVTGALGLLFGFGLSRIGFSDFGQVHSMFTFSDLRLTLTFATAVFVVLLGYRLWVSPEGYAHHRPHPGTLPGGLLLGAGWALSGACPSIAWVQLGEGRMPALVTLVGIAAGTWLYPRVHARFFGWPTESCSG
;
A
#
# COMPACT_ATOMS: atom_id res chain seq x y z
N MET A 1 -15.25 -17.95 -19.86
CA MET A 1 -14.74 -18.67 -18.67
C MET A 1 -13.25 -19.07 -18.77
N MET A 2 -12.69 -19.46 -19.93
CA MET A 2 -11.24 -19.79 -20.04
C MET A 2 -10.26 -18.61 -19.81
N VAL A 3 -10.70 -17.36 -19.96
CA VAL A 3 -9.88 -16.17 -19.73
C VAL A 3 -9.65 -15.89 -18.23
N VAL A 4 -10.56 -16.34 -17.37
CA VAL A 4 -10.50 -16.12 -15.91
C VAL A 4 -9.34 -16.90 -15.29
N GLY A 5 -9.13 -18.16 -15.67
CA GLY A 5 -8.03 -18.99 -15.15
C GLY A 5 -6.63 -18.44 -15.49
N ARG A 6 -6.46 -17.86 -16.68
CA ARG A 6 -5.18 -17.27 -17.10
C ARG A 6 -4.93 -15.92 -16.42
N CYS A 7 -5.98 -15.13 -16.18
CA CYS A 7 -5.88 -13.89 -15.39
C CYS A 7 -5.49 -14.15 -13.93
N HIS A 8 -6.01 -15.20 -13.29
CA HIS A 8 -5.62 -15.56 -11.90
C HIS A 8 -4.17 -16.03 -11.81
N LEU A 9 -3.70 -16.82 -12.78
CA LEU A 9 -2.28 -17.22 -12.86
C LEU A 9 -1.36 -16.02 -13.12
N VAL A 10 -1.74 -15.11 -14.01
CA VAL A 10 -0.96 -13.89 -14.29
C VAL A 10 -0.91 -12.96 -13.07
N THR A 11 -2.03 -12.75 -12.38
CA THR A 11 -2.04 -11.91 -11.15
C THR A 11 -1.26 -12.54 -10.00
N GLY A 12 -1.36 -13.87 -9.82
CA GLY A 12 -0.52 -14.60 -8.86
C GLY A 12 0.96 -14.50 -9.18
N ALA A 13 1.34 -14.68 -10.44
CA ALA A 13 2.73 -14.53 -10.90
C ALA A 13 3.24 -13.09 -10.72
N LEU A 14 2.42 -12.07 -11.05
CA LEU A 14 2.79 -10.67 -10.84
C LEU A 14 3.01 -10.36 -9.35
N GLY A 15 2.14 -10.87 -8.48
CA GLY A 15 2.28 -10.72 -7.02
C GLY A 15 3.53 -11.38 -6.47
N LEU A 16 3.86 -12.59 -6.95
CA LEU A 16 5.10 -13.29 -6.59
C LEU A 16 6.35 -12.55 -7.07
N LEU A 17 6.35 -12.05 -8.32
CA LEU A 17 7.45 -11.26 -8.86
C LEU A 17 7.64 -9.94 -8.09
N PHE A 18 6.54 -9.27 -7.75
CA PHE A 18 6.57 -8.07 -6.94
C PHE A 18 7.13 -8.33 -5.53
N GLY A 19 6.64 -9.38 -4.85
CA GLY A 19 7.13 -9.77 -3.53
C GLY A 19 8.60 -10.21 -3.55
N PHE A 20 9.03 -10.95 -4.57
CA PHE A 20 10.42 -11.34 -4.77
C PHE A 20 11.32 -10.12 -4.99
N GLY A 21 10.88 -9.15 -5.79
CA GLY A 21 11.57 -7.87 -5.97
C GLY A 21 11.76 -7.12 -4.65
N LEU A 22 10.69 -7.01 -3.84
CA LEU A 22 10.74 -6.34 -2.54
C LEU A 22 11.69 -7.03 -1.54
N SER A 23 11.67 -8.37 -1.47
CA SER A 23 12.61 -9.14 -0.64
C SER A 23 14.06 -8.90 -1.09
N ARG A 24 14.33 -8.87 -2.41
CA ARG A 24 15.68 -8.62 -2.94
C ARG A 24 16.21 -7.21 -2.70
N ILE A 25 15.33 -6.23 -2.52
CA ILE A 25 15.71 -4.83 -2.20
C ILE A 25 15.99 -4.67 -0.68
N GLY A 26 15.63 -5.64 0.16
CA GLY A 26 15.90 -5.59 1.61
C GLY A 26 14.94 -4.69 2.40
N PHE A 27 13.78 -4.37 1.81
CA PHE A 27 12.73 -3.55 2.46
C PHE A 27 12.06 -4.22 3.67
N SER A 28 12.44 -5.46 3.99
CA SER A 28 11.91 -6.26 5.10
C SER A 28 12.48 -5.89 6.47
N ASP A 29 13.52 -5.05 6.55
CA ASP A 29 14.15 -4.63 7.81
C ASP A 29 13.81 -3.20 8.22
N PHE A 30 13.29 -3.05 9.43
CA PHE A 30 12.97 -1.76 10.07
C PHE A 30 14.17 -0.80 10.13
N GLY A 31 15.38 -1.33 10.34
CA GLY A 31 16.61 -0.53 10.43
C GLY A 31 17.02 0.13 9.11
N GLN A 32 16.73 -0.52 7.96
CA GLN A 32 17.05 0.04 6.64
C GLN A 32 16.05 1.13 6.23
N VAL A 33 14.76 0.95 6.54
CA VAL A 33 13.73 1.96 6.29
C VAL A 33 14.02 3.22 7.11
N HIS A 34 14.47 3.09 8.37
CA HIS A 34 14.85 4.24 9.18
C HIS A 34 16.07 4.99 8.61
N SER A 35 17.10 4.28 8.15
CA SER A 35 18.29 4.90 7.52
C SER A 35 17.96 5.62 6.20
N MET A 36 16.89 5.19 5.53
CA MET A 36 16.34 5.83 4.34
C MET A 36 15.76 7.22 4.64
N PHE A 37 15.10 7.39 5.81
CA PHE A 37 14.59 8.67 6.29
C PHE A 37 15.69 9.58 6.84
N THR A 38 16.75 9.01 7.40
CA THR A 38 17.94 9.76 7.88
C THR A 38 18.85 10.23 6.73
N PHE A 39 18.47 9.99 5.46
CA PHE A 39 19.26 10.35 4.26
C PHE A 39 20.68 9.76 4.24
N SER A 40 20.95 8.71 5.02
CA SER A 40 22.28 8.11 5.11
C SER A 40 22.60 7.22 3.91
N ASP A 41 21.58 6.72 3.20
CA ASP A 41 21.72 5.82 2.06
C ASP A 41 20.99 6.37 0.83
N LEU A 42 21.67 7.23 0.07
CA LEU A 42 21.15 7.81 -1.17
C LEU A 42 20.73 6.72 -2.18
N ARG A 43 21.31 5.53 -2.08
CA ARG A 43 21.03 4.40 -2.98
C ARG A 43 19.59 3.92 -2.85
N LEU A 44 19.12 3.71 -1.62
CA LEU A 44 17.76 3.23 -1.37
C LEU A 44 16.73 4.33 -1.66
N THR A 45 17.01 5.57 -1.25
CA THR A 45 16.16 6.74 -1.51
C THR A 45 15.96 7.01 -3.00
N LEU A 46 17.02 6.95 -3.80
CA LEU A 46 16.92 7.09 -5.25
C LEU A 46 16.18 5.92 -5.90
N THR A 47 16.31 4.69 -5.38
CA THR A 47 15.57 3.52 -5.89
C THR A 47 14.06 3.69 -5.68
N PHE A 48 13.63 4.17 -4.51
CA PHE A 48 12.21 4.42 -4.24
C PHE A 48 11.68 5.62 -5.03
N ALA A 49 12.44 6.71 -5.08
CA ALA A 49 12.08 7.90 -5.86
C ALA A 49 11.93 7.58 -7.36
N THR A 50 12.85 6.79 -7.92
CA THR A 50 12.77 6.33 -9.32
C THR A 50 11.60 5.38 -9.54
N ALA A 51 11.32 4.45 -8.61
CA ALA A 51 10.14 3.58 -8.70
C ALA A 51 8.84 4.40 -8.74
N VAL A 52 8.67 5.38 -7.83
CA VAL A 52 7.51 6.28 -7.82
C VAL A 52 7.43 7.09 -9.11
N PHE A 53 8.57 7.60 -9.60
CA PHE A 53 8.63 8.36 -10.84
C PHE A 53 8.22 7.51 -12.05
N VAL A 54 8.72 6.28 -12.18
CA VAL A 54 8.35 5.36 -13.26
C VAL A 54 6.87 5.01 -13.21
N VAL A 55 6.30 4.78 -12.01
CA VAL A 55 4.86 4.51 -11.86
C VAL A 55 4.03 5.73 -12.26
N LEU A 56 4.42 6.94 -11.84
CA LEU A 56 3.74 8.18 -12.22
C LEU A 56 3.79 8.42 -13.74
N LEU A 57 4.96 8.19 -14.34
CA LEU A 57 5.15 8.36 -15.78
C LEU A 57 4.39 7.29 -16.57
N GLY A 58 4.45 6.04 -16.12
CA GLY A 58 3.70 4.93 -16.68
C GLY A 58 2.20 5.20 -16.60
N TYR A 59 1.70 5.64 -15.44
CA TYR A 59 0.29 6.03 -15.29
C TYR A 59 -0.09 7.15 -16.25
N ARG A 60 0.71 8.21 -16.36
CA ARG A 60 0.43 9.32 -17.28
C ARG A 60 0.46 8.94 -18.76
N LEU A 61 1.32 8.00 -19.15
CA LEU A 61 1.52 7.63 -20.56
C LEU A 61 0.57 6.52 -21.01
N TRP A 62 0.19 5.60 -20.12
CA TRP A 62 -0.63 4.43 -20.46
C TRP A 62 -2.10 4.56 -20.08
N VAL A 63 -2.47 5.41 -19.12
CA VAL A 63 -3.88 5.63 -18.80
C VAL A 63 -4.46 6.65 -19.77
N SER A 64 -5.16 6.15 -20.77
CA SER A 64 -5.98 6.98 -21.66
C SER A 64 -7.08 7.71 -20.86
N PRO A 65 -7.39 8.97 -21.17
CA PRO A 65 -8.29 9.83 -20.37
C PRO A 65 -9.75 9.34 -20.29
N GLU A 66 -10.14 8.33 -21.06
CA GLU A 66 -11.51 7.80 -21.12
C GLU A 66 -11.91 6.93 -19.91
N GLY A 67 -10.95 6.52 -19.08
CA GLY A 67 -11.17 5.76 -17.84
C GLY A 67 -11.07 6.58 -16.55
N TYR A 68 -11.06 7.92 -16.64
CA TYR A 68 -11.02 8.77 -15.46
C TYR A 68 -12.39 8.77 -14.77
N ALA A 69 -12.65 7.75 -13.96
CA ALA A 69 -13.71 7.84 -12.95
C ALA A 69 -13.30 8.98 -12.00
N HIS A 70 -13.85 10.17 -12.23
CA HIS A 70 -13.62 11.34 -11.40
C HIS A 70 -14.28 11.09 -10.04
N HIS A 71 -13.60 10.32 -9.19
CA HIS A 71 -13.99 10.18 -7.80
C HIS A 71 -13.78 11.54 -7.16
N ARG A 72 -14.89 12.22 -6.87
CA ARG A 72 -14.83 13.45 -6.08
C ARG A 72 -14.10 13.11 -4.77
N PRO A 73 -13.09 13.90 -4.37
CA PRO A 73 -12.36 13.63 -3.14
C PRO A 73 -13.37 13.65 -1.99
N HIS A 74 -13.61 12.48 -1.41
CA HIS A 74 -14.48 12.38 -0.26
C HIS A 74 -13.80 13.08 0.91
N PRO A 75 -14.53 13.84 1.74
CA PRO A 75 -13.95 14.48 2.92
C PRO A 75 -13.32 13.46 3.88
N GLY A 76 -13.70 12.18 3.81
CA GLY A 76 -13.06 11.07 4.53
C GLY A 76 -11.71 10.61 3.98
N THR A 77 -11.34 10.98 2.74
CA THR A 77 -10.09 10.55 2.10
C THR A 77 -8.87 11.23 2.72
N LEU A 78 -8.99 12.52 3.10
CA LEU A 78 -7.91 13.27 3.75
C LEU A 78 -7.51 12.71 5.13
N PRO A 79 -8.44 12.54 6.10
CA PRO A 79 -8.11 12.00 7.42
C PRO A 79 -7.68 10.53 7.34
N GLY A 80 -8.27 9.75 6.42
CA GLY A 80 -7.84 8.36 6.17
C GLY A 80 -6.42 8.27 5.63
N GLY A 81 -6.05 9.13 4.66
CA GLY A 81 -4.70 9.21 4.12
C GLY A 81 -3.67 9.66 5.15
N LEU A 82 -4.01 10.63 6.00
CA LEU A 82 -3.16 11.08 7.11
C LEU A 82 -2.93 9.97 8.15
N LEU A 83 -3.98 9.27 8.57
CA LEU A 83 -3.89 8.15 9.51
C LEU A 83 -3.05 6.99 8.95
N LEU A 84 -3.25 6.67 7.66
CA LEU A 84 -2.50 5.61 6.98
C LEU A 84 -1.01 6.00 6.85
N GLY A 85 -0.73 7.25 6.46
CA GLY A 85 0.63 7.77 6.35
C GLY A 85 1.35 7.82 7.70
N ALA A 86 0.68 8.30 8.75
CA ALA A 86 1.21 8.30 10.11
C ALA A 86 1.47 6.86 10.61
N GLY A 87 0.55 5.94 10.35
CA GLY A 87 0.72 4.51 10.66
C GLY A 87 1.95 3.92 9.96
N TRP A 88 2.14 4.20 8.67
CA TRP A 88 3.31 3.75 7.92
C TRP A 88 4.62 4.33 8.47
N ALA A 89 4.65 5.62 8.83
CA ALA A 89 5.83 6.26 9.41
C ALA A 89 6.20 5.66 10.79
N LEU A 90 5.21 5.31 11.62
CA LEU A 90 5.42 4.71 12.94
C LEU A 90 5.83 3.24 12.85
N SER A 91 5.21 2.50 11.93
CA SER A 91 5.37 1.05 11.83
C SER A 91 6.37 0.62 10.76
N GLY A 92 6.97 1.52 9.99
CA GLY A 92 8.02 1.21 8.99
C GLY A 92 7.63 0.18 7.92
N ALA A 93 6.36 -0.22 7.87
CA ALA A 93 5.86 -1.32 7.08
C ALA A 93 4.48 -0.95 6.54
N CYS A 94 4.29 -1.16 5.24
CA CYS A 94 2.98 -1.01 4.60
C CYS A 94 2.33 -2.40 4.47
N PRO A 95 1.02 -2.49 4.17
CA PRO A 95 0.33 -3.77 4.04
C PRO A 95 1.03 -4.74 3.08
N SER A 96 1.67 -4.23 2.01
CA SER A 96 2.43 -5.09 1.08
C SER A 96 3.69 -5.69 1.70
N ILE A 97 4.46 -4.92 2.48
CA ILE A 97 5.67 -5.42 3.17
C ILE A 97 5.31 -6.43 4.26
N ALA A 98 4.16 -6.25 4.94
CA ALA A 98 3.69 -7.20 5.93
C ALA A 98 3.42 -8.60 5.32
N TRP A 99 2.86 -8.65 4.11
CA TRP A 99 2.66 -9.91 3.38
C TRP A 99 3.98 -10.55 2.94
N VAL A 100 4.96 -9.76 2.48
CA VAL A 100 6.28 -10.26 2.09
C VAL A 100 7.02 -10.82 3.31
N GLN A 101 7.02 -10.09 4.43
CA GLN A 101 7.66 -10.55 5.67
C GLN A 101 7.02 -11.81 6.26
N LEU A 102 5.70 -11.99 6.08
CA LEU A 102 5.03 -13.23 6.45
C LEU A 102 5.55 -14.41 5.61
N GLY A 103 5.80 -14.19 4.31
CA GLY A 103 6.42 -15.19 3.42
C GLY A 103 7.87 -15.51 3.77
N GLU A 104 8.61 -14.56 4.35
CA GLU A 104 9.99 -14.76 4.84
C GLU A 104 10.05 -15.37 6.27
N GLY A 105 8.90 -15.58 6.92
CA GLY A 105 8.85 -16.18 8.27
C GLY A 105 9.29 -15.24 9.39
N ARG A 106 9.28 -13.91 9.18
CA ARG A 106 9.67 -12.94 10.20
C ARG A 106 8.54 -12.70 11.21
N MET A 107 8.81 -12.92 12.50
CA MET A 107 7.88 -12.66 13.63
C MET A 107 7.20 -11.28 13.64
N PRO A 108 7.85 -10.14 13.29
CA PRO A 108 7.18 -8.84 13.30
C PRO A 108 6.02 -8.69 12.29
N ALA A 109 5.95 -9.56 11.27
CA ALA A 109 4.87 -9.54 10.27
C ALA A 109 3.48 -9.81 10.88
N LEU A 110 3.42 -10.72 11.86
CA LEU A 110 2.17 -11.07 12.52
C LEU A 110 1.61 -9.89 13.31
N VAL A 111 2.47 -9.14 14.00
CA VAL A 111 2.05 -7.98 14.80
C VAL A 111 1.50 -6.88 13.90
N THR A 112 2.13 -6.62 12.75
CA THR A 112 1.65 -5.62 11.80
C THR A 112 0.36 -6.05 11.12
N LEU A 113 0.23 -7.33 10.74
CA LEU A 113 -1.01 -7.86 10.17
C LEU A 113 -2.18 -7.79 11.16
N VAL A 114 -1.95 -8.14 12.43
CA VAL A 114 -2.96 -8.00 13.49
C VAL A 114 -3.32 -6.53 13.70
N GLY A 115 -2.34 -5.62 13.69
CA GLY A 115 -2.59 -4.18 13.78
C GLY A 115 -3.43 -3.65 12.61
N ILE A 116 -3.16 -4.09 11.38
CA ILE A 116 -3.94 -3.74 10.18
C ILE A 116 -5.35 -4.31 10.28
N ALA A 117 -5.50 -5.58 10.66
CA ALA A 117 -6.81 -6.22 10.83
C ALA A 117 -7.65 -5.52 11.91
N ALA A 118 -7.04 -5.24 13.06
CA ALA A 118 -7.68 -4.51 14.15
C ALA A 118 -8.06 -3.08 13.73
N GLY A 119 -7.17 -2.36 13.05
CA GLY A 119 -7.43 -1.02 12.52
C GLY A 119 -8.57 -1.00 11.51
N THR A 120 -8.59 -1.95 10.57
CA THR A 120 -9.65 -2.06 9.54
C THR A 120 -11.00 -2.42 10.16
N TRP A 121 -11.01 -3.17 11.25
CA TRP A 121 -12.23 -3.53 11.98
C TRP A 121 -12.74 -2.41 12.90
N LEU A 122 -11.82 -1.64 13.49
CA LEU A 122 -12.13 -0.55 14.40
C LEU A 122 -12.53 0.73 13.66
N TYR A 123 -11.90 1.01 12.51
CA TYR A 123 -12.17 2.19 11.69
C TYR A 123 -13.66 2.38 11.35
N PRO A 124 -14.41 1.40 10.79
CA PRO A 124 -15.82 1.58 10.51
C PRO A 124 -16.69 1.77 11.76
N ARG A 125 -16.31 1.18 12.91
CA ARG A 125 -17.03 1.35 14.18
C ARG A 125 -16.81 2.72 14.82
N VAL A 126 -15.57 3.21 14.77
CA VAL A 126 -15.22 4.55 15.27
C VAL A 126 -15.77 5.60 14.32
N HIS A 127 -15.67 5.38 13.01
CA HIS A 127 -16.25 6.25 12.00
C HIS A 127 -17.77 6.36 12.16
N ALA A 128 -18.49 5.25 12.29
CA ALA A 128 -19.93 5.26 12.56
C ALA A 128 -20.33 5.99 13.84
N ARG A 129 -19.41 6.11 14.82
CA ARG A 129 -19.66 6.76 16.11
C ARG A 129 -19.24 8.23 16.16
N PHE A 130 -18.19 8.62 15.44
CA PHE A 130 -17.61 9.98 15.46
C PHE A 130 -17.90 10.81 14.22
N PHE A 131 -17.97 10.19 13.04
CA PHE A 131 -18.13 10.85 11.75
C PHE A 131 -19.38 10.28 11.07
N GLY A 132 -20.54 10.86 11.38
CA GLY A 132 -21.81 10.57 10.70
C GLY A 132 -21.88 11.10 9.27
N TRP A 133 -20.78 11.03 8.51
CA TRP A 133 -20.74 11.44 7.11
C TRP A 133 -21.16 10.25 6.23
N PRO A 134 -21.97 10.47 5.19
CA PRO A 134 -22.35 9.40 4.27
C PRO A 134 -21.09 8.82 3.63
N THR A 135 -20.88 7.51 3.78
CA THR A 135 -19.81 6.72 3.13
C THR A 135 -20.16 6.35 1.68
N GLU A 136 -21.30 6.83 1.18
CA GLU A 136 -21.74 6.62 -0.19
C GLU A 136 -20.92 7.48 -1.15
N SER A 137 -19.89 6.88 -1.73
CA SER A 137 -19.10 7.52 -2.78
C SER A 137 -19.82 7.52 -4.14
N CYS A 138 -20.92 6.78 -4.30
CA CYS A 138 -21.73 6.69 -5.53
C CYS A 138 -23.20 6.36 -5.22
N SER A 139 -24.03 7.36 -4.95
CA SER A 139 -25.48 7.28 -5.20
C SER A 139 -25.87 8.47 -6.09
N GLY A 140 -25.99 8.16 -7.38
CA GLY A 140 -26.36 9.05 -8.48
C GLY A 140 -26.60 8.20 -9.72
#